data_AF-A0A2G5ECR7-F1
#
_entry.id   AF-A0A2G5ECR7-F1
#
_cell.length_a   1.000
_cell.length_b   1.000
_cell.length_c   1.000
_cell.angle_alpha   90.00
_cell.angle_beta   90.00
_cell.angle_gamma   90.00
#
_symmetry.space_group_name_H-M   'P 1'
#
loop_
_entity.id
_entity.type
_entity.pdbx_description
1 polymer ?
#
loop_
_entity_poly.entity_id
_entity_poly.type
_entity_poly.pdbx_seq_one_letter_code
_entity_poly.pdbx_strand_id
1 'polypeptide(L)'
;MTQKAGLFKGKQKKKSAPPSRHGKSLIIRKGKRNFKPSKVTKDMDADRDVTKFINRCNEMKAATAANKEGGQLSIVKPTDPTSGAAKQ
;
A
#
# COMPACT_ATOMS: atom_id res chain seq x y z
N MET A 1 31.10 -5.06 23.67
CA MET A 1 31.55 -5.23 22.28
C MET A 1 31.15 -6.63 21.82
N THR A 2 29.99 -6.80 21.16
CA THR A 2 29.46 -8.14 20.81
C THR A 2 29.96 -8.59 19.43
N GLN A 3 30.89 -9.57 19.43
CA GLN A 3 31.57 -10.18 18.29
C GLN A 3 30.67 -11.04 17.37
N LYS A 4 29.56 -10.49 16.86
CA LYS A 4 28.68 -11.24 15.94
C LYS A 4 28.29 -10.45 14.68
N ALA A 5 28.84 -9.25 14.47
CA ALA A 5 28.55 -8.45 13.28
C ALA A 5 29.07 -9.08 11.97
N GLY A 6 30.11 -9.91 12.04
CA GLY A 6 30.79 -10.49 10.87
C GLY A 6 30.43 -11.94 10.51
N LEU A 7 29.67 -12.67 11.35
CA LEU A 7 29.40 -14.11 11.12
C LEU A 7 28.33 -14.40 10.06
N PHE A 8 27.71 -13.37 9.48
CA PHE A 8 26.70 -13.50 8.42
C PHE A 8 27.11 -12.81 7.12
N LYS A 9 28.41 -12.81 6.78
CA LYS A 9 28.86 -12.44 5.44
C LYS A 9 28.22 -13.42 4.44
N GLY A 10 27.24 -12.93 3.66
CA GLY A 10 26.60 -13.69 2.57
C GLY A 10 25.14 -14.09 2.78
N LYS A 11 24.56 -14.00 3.99
CA LYS A 11 23.11 -14.27 4.15
C LYS A 11 22.31 -13.00 3.87
N GLN A 12 21.76 -12.89 2.65
CA GLN A 12 20.81 -11.83 2.34
C GLN A 12 19.57 -11.97 3.24
N LYS A 13 19.33 -10.98 4.11
CA LYS A 13 18.12 -10.91 4.92
C LYS A 13 16.92 -10.68 4.00
N LYS A 14 16.19 -11.75 3.66
CA LYS A 14 14.89 -11.64 2.98
C LYS A 14 13.88 -11.05 3.97
N LYS A 15 13.20 -9.97 3.59
CA LYS A 15 12.06 -9.45 4.37
C LYS A 15 10.91 -10.45 4.24
N SER A 16 10.67 -11.23 5.29
CA SER A 16 9.51 -12.14 5.36
C SER A 16 8.39 -11.48 6.15
N ALA A 17 7.14 -11.64 5.70
CA ALA A 17 5.98 -11.12 6.40
C ALA A 17 5.85 -11.83 7.76
N PRO A 18 5.71 -11.11 8.88
CA PRO A 18 5.57 -11.75 10.18
C PRO A 18 4.31 -12.61 10.18
N PRO A 19 4.34 -13.81 10.79
CA PRO A 19 3.15 -14.63 10.91
C PRO A 19 2.07 -13.92 11.73
N SER A 20 0.80 -14.32 11.53
CA SER A 20 -0.30 -13.85 12.36
C SER A 20 -0.08 -14.21 13.84
N ARG A 21 -0.87 -13.62 14.76
CA ARG A 21 -0.82 -13.90 16.21
C ARG A 21 -0.89 -15.40 16.56
N HIS A 22 -1.43 -16.24 15.68
CA HIS A 22 -1.55 -17.69 15.85
C HIS A 22 -0.55 -18.49 14.98
N GLY A 23 0.53 -17.87 14.51
CA GLY A 23 1.54 -18.54 13.70
C GLY A 23 1.13 -18.85 12.25
N LYS A 24 -0.12 -18.58 11.86
CA LYS A 24 -0.59 -18.80 10.48
C LYS A 24 0.11 -17.87 9.50
N SER A 25 0.44 -18.39 8.32
CA SER A 25 0.95 -17.59 7.21
C SER A 25 -0.08 -16.53 6.80
N LEU A 26 0.39 -15.32 6.50
CA LEU A 26 -0.49 -14.26 6.02
C LEU A 26 -0.92 -14.58 4.59
N ILE A 27 -2.23 -14.56 4.35
CA ILE A 27 -2.78 -14.66 2.99
C ILE A 27 -2.52 -13.32 2.29
N ILE A 28 -1.51 -13.28 1.43
CA ILE A 28 -1.23 -12.12 0.58
C ILE A 28 -2.09 -12.25 -0.67
N ARG A 29 -3.10 -11.39 -0.82
CA ARG A 29 -3.90 -11.32 -2.04
C ARG A 29 -3.02 -10.88 -3.22
N LYS A 30 -3.25 -11.47 -4.40
CA LYS A 30 -2.54 -11.10 -5.64
C LYS A 30 -2.62 -9.58 -5.83
N GLY A 31 -1.46 -8.95 -6.07
CA GLY A 31 -1.35 -7.50 -6.27
C GLY A 31 -1.19 -6.66 -4.99
N LYS A 32 -1.43 -7.22 -3.79
CA LYS A 32 -1.21 -6.50 -2.52
C LYS A 32 0.25 -6.61 -2.09
N ARG A 33 0.96 -5.49 -1.98
CA ARG A 33 2.35 -5.45 -1.49
C ARG A 33 2.37 -5.21 0.02
N ASN A 34 2.80 -6.21 0.80
CA ASN A 34 2.96 -6.09 2.25
C ASN A 34 4.24 -5.35 2.65
N PHE A 35 5.20 -5.23 1.73
CA PHE A 35 6.46 -4.53 1.94
C PHE A 35 6.64 -3.41 0.92
N LYS A 36 7.19 -2.29 1.40
CA LYS A 36 7.65 -1.24 0.49
C LYS A 36 8.75 -1.79 -0.43
N PRO A 37 8.71 -1.49 -1.73
CA PRO A 37 9.76 -1.87 -2.67
C PRO A 37 11.10 -1.28 -2.21
N SER A 38 12.20 -1.99 -2.43
CA SER A 38 13.54 -1.52 -2.09
C SER A 38 14.02 -0.38 -3.00
N LYS A 39 13.52 -0.35 -4.24
CA LYS A 39 13.76 0.71 -5.23
C LYS A 39 12.43 1.05 -5.90
N VAL A 40 12.12 2.32 -6.00
CA VAL A 40 10.98 2.81 -6.79
C VAL A 40 11.51 3.11 -8.19
N THR A 41 10.95 2.46 -9.21
CA THR A 41 11.29 2.70 -10.61
C THR A 41 10.30 3.68 -11.24
N LYS A 42 10.68 4.34 -12.34
CA LYS A 42 9.80 5.28 -13.05
C LYS A 42 8.51 4.61 -13.52
N ASP A 43 8.59 3.37 -14.01
CA ASP A 43 7.43 2.59 -14.43
C ASP A 43 6.44 2.37 -13.27
N MET A 44 6.95 2.15 -12.05
CA MET A 44 6.10 1.98 -10.88
C MET A 44 5.34 3.25 -10.49
N ASP A 45 5.91 4.43 -10.76
CA ASP A 45 5.23 5.69 -10.52
C ASP A 45 4.18 5.98 -11.62
N ALA A 46 4.50 5.67 -12.88
CA ALA A 46 3.53 5.73 -13.97
C ALA A 46 2.32 4.80 -13.71
N ASP A 47 2.56 3.55 -13.29
CA ASP A 47 1.51 2.59 -12.91
C ASP A 47 0.63 3.13 -11.77
N ARG A 48 1.22 3.81 -10.79
CA ARG A 48 0.48 4.43 -9.69
C ARG A 48 -0.44 5.54 -10.18
N ASP A 49 0.03 6.38 -11.09
CA ASP A 49 -0.77 7.49 -11.60
C ASP A 49 -1.91 7.02 -12.50
N VAL A 50 -1.68 5.99 -13.33
CA VAL A 50 -2.74 5.31 -14.08
C VAL A 50 -3.77 4.71 -13.12
N THR A 51 -3.32 4.03 -12.06
CA THR A 51 -4.23 3.43 -11.06
C THR A 51 -5.07 4.50 -10.35
N LYS A 52 -4.48 5.62 -9.93
CA LYS A 52 -5.21 6.74 -9.32
C LYS A 52 -6.24 7.32 -10.26
N PHE A 53 -5.90 7.50 -11.53
CA PHE A 53 -6.82 8.00 -12.54
C PHE A 53 -8.02 7.09 -12.72
N ILE A 54 -7.79 5.78 -12.88
CA ILE A 54 -8.86 4.77 -13.02
C ILE A 54 -9.77 4.78 -11.79
N ASN A 55 -9.21 4.81 -10.58
CA ASN A 55 -9.99 4.85 -9.35
C ASN A 55 -10.88 6.10 -9.28
N ARG A 56 -10.32 7.28 -9.58
CA ARG A 56 -11.09 8.53 -9.63
C ARG A 56 -12.26 8.44 -10.63
N CYS A 57 -12.02 7.88 -11.81
CA CYS A 57 -13.07 7.68 -12.82
C CYS A 57 -14.16 6.73 -12.33
N ASN A 58 -13.79 5.63 -11.68
CA ASN A 58 -14.74 4.67 -11.11
C ASN A 58 -15.57 5.28 -9.98
N GLU A 59 -14.93 6.04 -9.08
CA GLU A 59 -15.60 6.77 -8.00
C GLU A 59 -16.60 7.79 -8.54
N MET A 60 -16.21 8.60 -9.54
CA MET A 60 -17.13 9.54 -10.19
C MET A 60 -18.31 8.84 -10.87
N LYS A 61 -18.05 7.72 -11.54
CA LYS A 61 -19.10 6.93 -12.19
C LYS A 61 -20.08 6.36 -11.15
N ALA A 62 -19.58 5.81 -10.05
CA ALA A 62 -20.40 5.27 -8.96
C ALA A 62 -21.23 6.36 -8.28
N ALA A 63 -20.62 7.50 -7.94
CA ALA A 63 -21.32 8.63 -7.34
C ALA A 63 -22.41 9.18 -8.28
N THR A 64 -22.11 9.29 -9.59
CA THR A 64 -23.10 9.75 -10.57
C THR A 64 -24.28 8.78 -10.70
N ALA A 65 -24.01 7.47 -10.72
CA ALA A 65 -25.06 6.46 -10.77
C ALA A 65 -25.98 6.53 -9.53
N ALA A 66 -25.40 6.61 -8.33
CA ALA A 66 -26.18 6.73 -7.10
C ALA A 66 -27.04 8.00 -7.07
N ASN A 67 -26.48 9.15 -7.47
CA ASN A 67 -27.24 10.41 -7.52
C ASN A 67 -28.40 10.37 -8.51
N LYS A 68 -28.28 9.59 -9.62
CA LYS A 68 -29.39 9.38 -10.56
C LYS A 68 -30.51 8.50 -9.98
N GLU A 69 -30.17 7.52 -9.15
CA GLU A 69 -31.12 6.62 -8.48
C GLU A 69 -31.74 7.23 -7.21
N GLY A 70 -31.48 8.51 -6.94
CA GLY A 70 -31.99 9.23 -5.76
C GLY A 70 -31.18 9.01 -4.48
N GLY A 71 -30.06 8.29 -4.55
CA GLY A 71 -29.12 8.12 -3.44
C GLY A 71 -28.08 9.24 -3.38
N GLN A 72 -27.85 9.83 -2.21
CA GLN A 72 -26.90 10.92 -2.06
C GLN A 72 -25.51 10.38 -1.69
N LEU A 73 -24.62 10.26 -2.69
CA LEU A 73 -23.21 9.94 -2.48
C LEU A 73 -22.32 11.10 -2.90
N SER A 74 -21.45 11.54 -1.99
CA SER A 74 -20.43 12.56 -2.24
C SER A 74 -19.04 11.95 -2.29
N ILE A 75 -18.23 12.32 -3.27
CA ILE A 75 -16.82 11.92 -3.34
C ILE A 75 -16.05 12.73 -2.29
N VAL A 76 -15.63 12.07 -1.21
CA VAL A 76 -14.79 12.69 -0.19
C VAL A 76 -13.35 12.71 -0.69
N LYS A 77 -12.73 13.89 -0.79
CA LYS A 77 -11.31 13.99 -1.13
C LYS A 77 -10.50 13.26 -0.04
N PRO A 78 -9.62 12.31 -0.40
CA PRO A 78 -8.71 11.74 0.58
C PRO A 78 -7.79 12.86 1.08
N THR A 79 -7.61 12.94 2.40
CA THR A 79 -6.62 13.84 3.00
C THR A 79 -5.23 13.44 2.51
N ASP A 80 -4.45 14.41 2.01
CA ASP A 80 -3.06 14.18 1.61
C ASP A 80 -2.29 13.48 2.74
N PRO A 81 -1.47 12.45 2.45
CA PRO A 81 -0.70 11.76 3.47
C PRO A 81 0.55 12.58 3.88
N THR A 82 0.36 13.78 4.43
CA THR A 82 1.43 14.58 5.07
C THR A 82 0.86 15.47 6.17
N SER A 83 0.70 14.93 7.38
CA SER A 83 0.84 15.65 8.67
C SER A 83 0.53 14.77 9.91
N GLY A 84 0.88 13.48 9.87
CA GLY A 84 0.74 12.58 11.03
C GLY A 84 2.03 11.87 11.46
N ALA A 85 3.16 12.15 10.81
CA ALA A 85 4.46 11.63 11.22
C ALA A 85 5.20 12.66 12.10
N ALA A 86 4.59 13.03 13.22
CA ALA A 86 5.25 13.76 14.28
C ALA A 86 4.72 13.29 15.64
N LYS A 87 5.54 12.47 16.31
CA LYS A 87 5.57 12.16 17.76
C LYS A 87 4.28 11.67 18.44
N GLN A 88 4.26 10.42 18.87
CA GLN A 88 4.60 9.98 20.25
C GLN A 88 4.82 8.47 20.27
#